data_AF-A0AAV7E3H6-F1
#
_entry.id   AF-A0AAV7E3H6-F1
#
_cell.length_a   1.000
_cell.length_b   1.000
_cell.length_c   1.000
_cell.angle_alpha   90.00
_cell.angle_beta   90.00
_cell.angle_gamma   90.00
#
_symmetry.space_group_name_H-M   'P 1'
#
loop_
_entity.id
_entity.type
_entity.pdbx_description
1 polymer ?
#
loop_
_entity_poly.entity_id
_entity_poly.type
_entity_poly.pdbx_seq_one_letter_code
_entity_poly.pdbx_strand_id
1 'polypeptide(L)'
;MADSDARLEESHMLVKFSVVWVLLPSLVLSSMLIRTALGGGFVKGKLNLEVCYSWWVLSSLIIIDRVHWIDKDKLTKFILNCQDRENGGISDRPDDAVDVFHTYFGVAGLSLLEYPEVKPIDPAYALPVDVVNRIFFGK
;
A
#
# COMPACT_ATOMS: atom_id res chain seq x y z
N MET A 1 25.21 21.02 -19.62
CA MET A 1 23.88 21.39 -19.12
C MET A 1 22.78 20.62 -19.86
N ALA A 2 22.97 19.31 -20.09
CA ALA A 2 22.05 18.43 -20.83
C ALA A 2 21.92 17.03 -20.19
N ASP A 3 22.56 16.82 -19.03
CA ASP A 3 22.73 15.52 -18.37
C ASP A 3 21.84 15.36 -17.11
N SER A 4 21.30 16.47 -16.60
CA SER A 4 20.32 16.47 -15.51
C SER A 4 18.89 16.22 -16.03
N ASP A 5 18.58 16.68 -17.24
CA ASP A 5 17.26 16.52 -17.86
C ASP A 5 17.00 15.07 -18.31
N ALA A 6 18.03 14.40 -18.85
CA ALA A 6 17.93 12.99 -19.24
C ALA A 6 17.69 12.07 -18.04
N ARG A 7 18.29 12.38 -16.88
CA ARG A 7 18.05 11.66 -15.63
C ARG A 7 16.65 11.90 -15.06
N LEU A 8 16.09 13.10 -15.25
CA LEU A 8 14.71 13.40 -14.90
C LEU A 8 13.73 12.67 -15.83
N GLU A 9 13.97 12.62 -17.14
CA GLU A 9 13.15 11.83 -18.07
C GLU A 9 13.25 10.32 -17.82
N GLU A 10 14.43 9.78 -17.56
CA GLU A 10 14.60 8.37 -17.18
C GLU A 10 13.91 8.07 -15.84
N SER A 11 13.99 8.98 -14.87
CA SER A 11 13.26 8.83 -13.60
C SER A 11 11.74 8.88 -13.82
N HIS A 12 11.23 9.80 -14.65
CA HIS A 12 9.81 9.87 -15.01
C HIS A 12 9.34 8.63 -15.80
N MET A 13 10.24 8.02 -16.58
CA MET A 13 9.97 6.78 -17.31
C MET A 13 10.01 5.54 -16.39
N LEU A 14 10.95 5.49 -15.44
CA LEU A 14 11.02 4.44 -14.41
C LEU A 14 9.86 4.52 -13.40
N VAL A 15 9.37 5.73 -13.15
CA VAL A 15 8.11 5.96 -12.42
C VAL A 15 6.94 5.44 -13.22
N LYS A 16 6.87 5.71 -14.53
CA LYS A 16 5.86 5.07 -15.39
C LYS A 16 5.99 3.54 -15.38
N PHE A 17 7.18 2.96 -15.30
CA PHE A 17 7.37 1.50 -15.19
C PHE A 17 7.00 0.92 -13.81
N SER A 18 7.22 1.66 -12.71
CA SER A 18 6.74 1.26 -11.39
C SER A 18 5.21 1.37 -11.29
N VAL A 19 4.65 2.42 -11.92
CA VAL A 19 3.20 2.60 -12.09
C VAL A 19 2.64 1.53 -13.03
N VAL A 20 3.39 1.00 -14.01
CA VAL A 20 2.95 -0.11 -14.87
C VAL A 20 2.73 -1.41 -14.08
N TRP A 21 3.46 -1.65 -12.98
CA TRP A 21 3.14 -2.75 -12.05
C TRP A 21 1.97 -2.43 -11.11
N VAL A 22 1.78 -1.16 -10.74
CA VAL A 22 0.57 -0.69 -10.02
C VAL A 22 -0.68 -0.67 -10.93
N LEU A 23 -0.51 -0.63 -12.26
CA LEU A 23 -1.58 -0.60 -13.28
C LEU A 23 -1.79 -1.95 -14.00
N LEU A 24 -0.99 -2.97 -13.69
CA LEU A 24 -1.27 -4.37 -14.03
C LEU A 24 -2.25 -5.12 -13.08
N PRO A 25 -3.19 -4.48 -12.34
CA PRO A 25 -4.36 -5.14 -11.78
C PRO A 25 -5.65 -4.69 -12.47
N SER A 26 -5.69 -4.47 -13.79
CA SER A 26 -6.94 -4.08 -14.47
C SER A 26 -8.13 -5.04 -14.21
N LEU A 27 -7.85 -6.31 -13.88
CA LEU A 27 -8.86 -7.28 -13.46
C LEU A 27 -9.03 -7.37 -11.93
N VAL A 28 -7.96 -7.23 -11.15
CA VAL A 28 -7.99 -7.32 -9.68
C VAL A 28 -8.60 -6.06 -9.06
N LEU A 29 -8.15 -4.88 -9.50
CA LEU A 29 -8.68 -3.58 -9.08
C LEU A 29 -10.18 -3.47 -9.41
N SER A 30 -10.60 -3.93 -10.59
CA SER A 30 -12.02 -3.89 -10.99
C SER A 30 -12.88 -4.79 -10.09
N SER A 31 -12.45 -6.03 -9.83
CA SER A 31 -13.21 -6.95 -8.94
C SER A 31 -13.26 -6.50 -7.47
N MET A 32 -12.22 -5.80 -7.00
CA MET A 32 -12.06 -5.41 -5.60
C MET A 32 -12.66 -4.01 -5.32
N LEU A 33 -12.55 -3.06 -6.24
CA LEU A 33 -13.25 -1.76 -6.20
C LEU A 33 -14.77 -1.95 -6.24
N ILE A 34 -15.28 -2.85 -7.11
CA ILE A 34 -16.72 -3.14 -7.21
C ILE A 34 -17.28 -3.67 -5.87
N ARG A 35 -16.50 -4.48 -5.13
CA ARG A 35 -16.98 -5.08 -3.88
C ARG A 35 -16.83 -4.17 -2.67
N THR A 36 -15.86 -3.26 -2.69
CA THR A 36 -15.59 -2.33 -1.59
C THR A 36 -16.48 -1.07 -1.68
N ALA A 37 -16.79 -0.59 -2.90
CA ALA A 37 -17.61 0.61 -3.13
C ALA A 37 -19.12 0.40 -2.94
N LEU A 38 -19.64 -0.84 -2.98
CA LEU A 38 -21.09 -1.13 -2.89
C LEU A 38 -21.64 -1.20 -1.45
N GLY A 39 -20.94 -0.65 -0.46
CA GLY A 39 -21.43 -0.61 0.94
C GLY A 39 -21.47 -1.97 1.65
N GLY A 40 -20.98 -3.02 1.00
CA GLY A 40 -20.72 -4.31 1.62
C GLY A 40 -19.36 -4.27 2.29
N GLY A 41 -19.27 -3.68 3.49
CA GLY A 41 -18.03 -3.77 4.27
C GLY A 41 -17.55 -5.22 4.31
N PHE A 42 -16.25 -5.45 4.02
CA PHE A 42 -15.51 -6.73 4.07
C PHE A 42 -16.40 -7.93 4.47
N VAL A 43 -17.25 -8.38 3.53
CA VAL A 43 -18.36 -9.28 3.88
C VAL A 43 -17.78 -10.66 4.21
N LYS A 44 -18.14 -11.16 5.40
CA LYS A 44 -17.93 -12.53 5.85
C LYS A 44 -18.21 -13.52 4.71
N GLY A 45 -17.17 -14.21 4.27
CA GLY A 45 -17.28 -15.39 3.40
C GLY A 45 -16.49 -15.29 2.10
N LYS A 46 -15.27 -15.85 2.10
CA LYS A 46 -14.49 -16.24 0.90
C LYS A 46 -13.98 -15.10 0.00
N LEU A 47 -13.40 -14.05 0.58
CA LEU A 47 -12.28 -13.39 -0.08
C LEU A 47 -11.06 -13.58 0.81
N ASN A 48 -10.01 -14.16 0.25
CA ASN A 48 -8.71 -14.34 0.88
C ASN A 48 -8.12 -12.94 1.12
N LEU A 49 -8.40 -12.36 2.29
CA LEU A 49 -7.86 -11.06 2.68
C LEU A 49 -6.41 -11.26 3.09
N GLU A 50 -5.52 -10.61 2.34
CA GLU A 50 -4.08 -10.67 2.54
C GLU A 50 -3.58 -9.27 2.91
N VAL A 51 -2.62 -9.20 3.83
CA VAL A 51 -2.05 -7.92 4.27
C VAL A 51 -1.43 -7.15 3.10
N CYS A 52 -0.82 -7.84 2.14
CA CYS A 52 -0.22 -7.18 0.98
C CYS A 52 -1.26 -6.48 0.08
N TYR A 53 -2.45 -7.06 -0.13
CA TYR A 53 -3.51 -6.40 -0.90
C TYR A 53 -4.09 -5.19 -0.19
N SER A 54 -4.04 -5.16 1.15
CA SER A 54 -4.43 -3.97 1.93
C SER A 54 -3.59 -2.76 1.51
N TRP A 55 -2.28 -2.95 1.31
CA TRP A 55 -1.41 -1.91 0.74
C TRP A 55 -1.77 -1.58 -0.71
N TRP A 56 -1.79 -2.56 -1.62
CA TRP A 56 -1.95 -2.30 -3.06
C TRP A 56 -3.27 -1.58 -3.39
N VAL A 57 -4.36 -2.00 -2.75
CA VAL A 57 -5.68 -1.38 -2.93
C VAL A 57 -5.69 0.01 -2.32
N LEU A 58 -5.15 0.18 -1.11
CA LEU A 58 -5.15 1.47 -0.43
C LEU A 58 -4.27 2.50 -1.17
N SER A 59 -3.07 2.13 -1.59
CA SER A 59 -2.20 2.98 -2.41
C SER A 59 -2.90 3.43 -3.68
N SER A 60 -3.56 2.51 -4.38
CA SER A 60 -4.32 2.81 -5.59
C SER A 60 -5.47 3.79 -5.31
N LEU A 61 -6.22 3.57 -4.23
CA LEU A 61 -7.30 4.45 -3.79
C LEU A 61 -6.81 5.84 -3.39
N ILE A 62 -5.64 5.95 -2.78
CA ILE A 62 -5.02 7.24 -2.44
C ILE A 62 -4.65 8.00 -3.71
N ILE A 63 -4.00 7.33 -4.67
CA ILE A 63 -3.56 7.95 -5.93
C ILE A 63 -4.76 8.52 -6.72
N ILE A 64 -5.93 7.86 -6.67
CA ILE A 64 -7.15 8.33 -7.36
C ILE A 64 -8.09 9.17 -6.47
N ASP A 65 -7.68 9.51 -5.25
CA ASP A 65 -8.47 10.28 -4.28
C ASP A 65 -9.85 9.65 -3.97
N ARG A 66 -9.86 8.34 -3.65
CA ARG A 66 -11.06 7.54 -3.31
C ARG A 66 -10.92 6.75 -2.01
N VAL A 67 -10.01 7.15 -1.13
CA VAL A 67 -9.79 6.48 0.18
C VAL A 67 -11.04 6.43 1.04
N HIS A 68 -11.93 7.42 0.92
CA HIS A 68 -13.19 7.49 1.68
C HIS A 68 -14.17 6.35 1.35
N TRP A 69 -13.91 5.51 0.34
CA TRP A 69 -14.71 4.31 0.05
C TRP A 69 -14.42 3.14 0.99
N ILE A 70 -13.32 3.21 1.75
CA ILE A 70 -12.93 2.15 2.68
C ILE A 70 -13.15 2.57 4.12
N ASP A 71 -13.41 1.57 4.96
CA ASP A 71 -13.44 1.71 6.41
C ASP A 71 -12.00 1.56 6.95
N LYS A 72 -11.33 2.69 7.20
CA LYS A 72 -9.94 2.74 7.70
C LYS A 72 -9.77 1.99 9.02
N ASP A 73 -10.76 2.06 9.92
CA ASP A 73 -10.68 1.44 11.25
C ASP A 73 -10.75 -0.08 11.16
N LYS A 74 -11.61 -0.62 10.30
CA LYS A 74 -11.69 -2.06 10.06
C LYS A 74 -10.39 -2.58 9.43
N LEU A 75 -9.82 -1.85 8.48
CA LEU A 75 -8.58 -2.25 7.83
C LEU A 75 -7.39 -2.21 8.80
N THR A 76 -7.31 -1.18 9.64
CA THR A 76 -6.30 -1.06 10.69
C THR A 76 -6.36 -2.24 11.65
N LYS A 77 -7.56 -2.58 12.14
CA LYS A 77 -7.76 -3.73 13.04
C LYS A 77 -7.37 -5.05 12.38
N PHE A 78 -7.66 -5.22 11.09
CA PHE A 78 -7.25 -6.41 10.35
C PHE A 78 -5.72 -6.55 10.32
N ILE A 79 -4.98 -5.50 9.91
CA ILE A 79 -3.51 -5.55 9.85
C ILE A 79 -2.90 -5.83 11.22
N LEU A 80 -3.41 -5.19 12.28
CA LEU A 80 -2.94 -5.41 13.65
C LEU A 80 -3.22 -6.82 14.18
N ASN A 81 -4.27 -7.48 13.67
CA ASN A 81 -4.57 -8.87 14.04
C ASN A 81 -3.64 -9.88 13.34
N CYS A 82 -2.96 -9.49 12.27
CA CYS A 82 -1.92 -10.30 11.61
C CYS A 82 -0.54 -10.13 12.25
N GLN A 83 -0.41 -9.34 13.33
CA GLN A 83 0.85 -9.14 14.02
C GLN A 83 1.11 -10.29 15.00
N ASP A 84 2.32 -10.88 14.94
CA ASP A 84 2.81 -11.76 16.00
C ASP A 84 3.23 -10.90 17.20
N ARG A 85 2.56 -11.10 18.34
CA ARG A 85 2.79 -10.32 19.57
C ARG A 85 3.98 -10.82 20.39
N GLU A 86 4.42 -12.05 20.16
CA GLU A 86 5.53 -12.67 20.89
C GLU A 86 6.85 -12.47 20.15
N ASN A 87 6.87 -12.73 18.84
CA ASN A 87 8.10 -12.70 18.02
C ASN A 87 8.21 -11.44 17.14
N GLY A 88 7.14 -10.66 17.01
CA GLY A 88 7.08 -9.52 16.09
C GLY A 88 6.89 -9.93 14.63
N GLY A 89 6.75 -8.93 13.76
CA GLY A 89 6.41 -9.13 12.35
C GLY A 89 4.90 -9.21 12.10
N ILE A 90 4.54 -9.20 10.81
CA ILE A 90 3.16 -9.30 10.33
C ILE A 90 3.12 -10.41 9.28
N SER A 91 2.14 -11.30 9.41
CA SER A 91 1.87 -12.39 8.49
C SER A 91 0.84 -11.99 7.42
N ASP A 92 0.58 -12.90 6.48
CA ASP A 92 -0.50 -12.72 5.51
C ASP A 92 -1.87 -12.58 6.21
N ARG A 93 -2.12 -13.44 7.21
CA ARG A 93 -3.39 -13.57 7.94
C ARG A 93 -3.13 -13.84 9.41
N PRO A 94 -4.14 -13.61 10.29
CA PRO A 94 -4.01 -13.98 11.69
C PRO A 94 -3.61 -15.45 11.82
N ASP A 95 -2.69 -15.73 12.73
CA ASP A 95 -2.16 -17.06 13.05
C ASP A 95 -1.29 -17.74 11.97
N ASP A 96 -1.01 -17.07 10.84
CA ASP A 96 -0.03 -17.53 9.85
C ASP A 96 1.41 -17.17 10.25
N ALA A 97 2.39 -17.84 9.64
CA ALA A 97 3.80 -17.52 9.84
C ALA A 97 4.14 -16.12 9.32
N VAL A 98 4.86 -15.35 10.13
CA VAL A 98 5.34 -14.01 9.75
C VAL A 98 6.45 -14.09 8.71
N ASP A 99 6.50 -13.10 7.82
CA ASP A 99 7.60 -12.91 6.90
C ASP A 99 7.90 -11.43 6.67
N VAL A 100 9.07 -11.14 6.10
CA VAL A 100 9.54 -9.76 5.87
C VAL A 100 8.66 -9.02 4.86
N PHE A 101 8.07 -9.73 3.90
CA PHE A 101 7.27 -9.13 2.84
C PHE A 101 5.93 -8.61 3.40
N HIS A 102 5.19 -9.44 4.13
CA HIS A 102 3.94 -9.04 4.78
C HIS A 102 4.18 -8.07 5.93
N THR A 103 5.29 -8.21 6.66
CA THR A 103 5.72 -7.21 7.65
C THR A 103 5.88 -5.84 7.02
N TYR A 104 6.59 -5.75 5.90
CA TYR A 104 6.80 -4.49 5.20
C TYR A 104 5.47 -3.87 4.74
N PHE A 105 4.65 -4.64 4.02
CA PHE A 105 3.39 -4.12 3.49
C PHE A 105 2.33 -3.85 4.56
N GLY A 106 2.35 -4.56 5.68
CA GLY A 106 1.51 -4.26 6.83
C GLY A 106 1.87 -2.92 7.45
N VAL A 107 3.16 -2.66 7.70
CA VAL A 107 3.62 -1.37 8.23
C VAL A 107 3.37 -0.24 7.24
N ALA A 108 3.62 -0.48 5.95
CA ALA A 108 3.33 0.47 4.88
C ALA A 108 1.83 0.78 4.80
N GLY A 109 0.97 -0.23 4.91
CA GLY A 109 -0.49 -0.06 4.96
C GLY A 109 -0.93 0.77 6.16
N LEU A 110 -0.37 0.51 7.34
CA LEU A 110 -0.60 1.31 8.55
C LEU A 110 -0.15 2.76 8.37
N SER A 111 0.97 3.01 7.69
CA SER A 111 1.42 4.36 7.34
C SER A 111 0.40 5.12 6.49
N LEU A 112 -0.15 4.48 5.45
CA LEU A 112 -1.20 5.08 4.60
C LEU A 112 -2.53 5.30 5.34
N LEU A 113 -2.77 4.53 6.38
CA LEU A 113 -3.92 4.70 7.27
C LEU A 113 -3.68 5.77 8.34
N GLU A 114 -2.53 6.47 8.31
CA GLU A 114 -2.13 7.49 9.28
C GLU A 114 -2.04 6.92 10.71
N TYR A 115 -1.63 5.66 10.83
CA TYR A 115 -1.44 5.03 12.15
C TYR A 115 -0.34 5.78 12.93
N PRO A 116 -0.55 6.05 14.24
CA PRO A 116 0.41 6.81 15.05
C PRO A 116 1.81 6.21 15.01
N GLU A 117 2.82 7.07 15.10
CA GLU A 117 4.25 6.71 15.20
C GLU A 117 4.86 6.02 13.97
N VAL A 118 4.07 5.81 12.90
CA VAL A 118 4.57 5.32 11.62
C VAL A 118 4.89 6.50 10.70
N LYS A 119 6.09 6.51 10.12
CA LYS A 119 6.49 7.54 9.15
C LYS A 119 5.58 7.49 7.92
N PRO A 120 5.22 8.64 7.32
CA PRO A 120 4.45 8.66 6.09
C PRO A 120 5.23 8.03 4.94
N ILE A 121 4.53 7.23 4.15
CA ILE A 121 5.06 6.52 2.99
C ILE A 121 4.38 7.03 1.72
N ASP A 122 5.15 7.15 0.64
CA ASP A 122 4.63 7.50 -0.66
C ASP A 122 3.91 6.29 -1.29
N PRO A 123 2.62 6.42 -1.67
CA PRO A 123 1.83 5.32 -2.20
C PRO A 123 2.27 4.85 -3.60
N ALA A 124 2.99 5.67 -4.36
CA ALA A 124 3.47 5.34 -5.70
C ALA A 124 4.84 4.64 -5.66
N TYR A 125 5.73 5.07 -4.76
CA TYR A 125 7.08 4.50 -4.66
C TYR A 125 7.20 3.40 -3.60
N ALA A 126 6.22 3.28 -2.70
CA ALA A 126 6.34 2.47 -1.50
C ALA A 126 7.66 2.78 -0.76
N LEU A 127 7.96 4.05 -0.55
CA LEU A 127 9.15 4.52 0.17
C LEU A 127 8.77 5.66 1.12
N PRO A 128 9.47 5.82 2.27
CA PRO A 128 9.22 6.95 3.16
C PRO A 128 9.29 8.29 2.41
N VAL A 129 8.35 9.19 2.70
CA VAL A 129 8.24 10.47 1.97
C VAL A 129 9.52 11.32 2.12
N ASP A 130 10.21 11.25 3.25
CA ASP A 130 11.52 11.88 3.47
C ASP A 130 12.59 11.33 2.53
N VAL A 131 12.60 10.02 2.27
CA VAL A 131 13.53 9.39 1.33
C VAL A 131 13.23 9.78 -0.12
N VAL A 132 11.95 9.76 -0.50
CA VAL A 132 11.52 10.21 -1.85
C VAL A 132 11.94 11.67 -2.06
N ASN A 133 11.68 12.54 -1.09
CA ASN A 133 12.05 13.94 -1.18
C ASN A 133 13.57 14.15 -1.30
N ARG A 134 14.36 13.37 -0.56
CA ARG A 134 15.82 13.42 -0.65
C ARG A 134 16.32 12.99 -2.02
N ILE A 135 15.73 11.95 -2.63
CA ILE A 135 16.15 11.43 -3.93
C ILE A 135 15.82 12.42 -5.05
N PHE A 136 14.61 12.97 -5.07
CA PHE A 136 14.14 13.81 -6.19
C PHE A 136 14.41 15.30 -6.01
N PHE A 137 14.41 15.80 -4.78
CA PHE A 137 14.53 17.24 -4.51
C PHE A 137 15.82 17.61 -3.77
N GLY A 138 16.65 16.63 -3.40
CA GLY A 138 17.95 16.87 -2.77
C GLY A 138 17.88 17.62 -1.44
N LYS A 139 16.72 17.59 -0.78
CA LYS A 139 16.46 18.21 0.53
C LYS A 139 16.52 17.17 1.64
#